data_AF-A0A7S4BI36-F1
#
_entry.id   AF-A0A7S4BI36-F1
#
_cell.length_a   1.000
_cell.length_b   1.000
_cell.length_c   1.000
_cell.angle_alpha   90.00
_cell.angle_beta   90.00
_cell.angle_gamma   90.00
#
_symmetry.space_group_name_H-M   'P 1'
#
loop_
_entity.id
_entity.type
_entity.pdbx_description
1 polymer ?
#
loop_
_entity_poly.entity_id
_entity_poly.type
_entity_poly.pdbx_seq_one_letter_code
_entity_poly.pdbx_strand_id
1 'polypeptide(L)'
;MKRATTAKSLEEAVNNIRGAVMIAYPMGLPDYDLVRQILEEREELEGAAAMQVLDGGAASLWCFNKELQKEKLLSDYVGKNDKTKVVAKLQKKGAGAPQREPIVSEDEQKAMIAFYHKKQQEAEKLALEDEDAYLHSQWANPKALKSAFTGIGEVSWKAR
;
A
#
# COMPACT_ATOMS: atom_id res chain seq x y z
N MET A 1 21.44 23.88 -9.66
CA MET A 1 20.33 24.33 -10.54
C MET A 1 19.62 23.10 -11.08
N LYS A 2 18.29 23.02 -10.96
CA LYS A 2 17.52 21.94 -11.58
C LYS A 2 17.57 22.15 -13.10
N ARG A 3 18.22 21.25 -13.83
CA ARG A 3 18.22 21.25 -15.30
C ARG A 3 17.09 20.36 -15.78
N ALA A 4 16.34 20.82 -16.78
CA ALA A 4 15.35 19.98 -17.42
C ALA A 4 16.05 18.78 -18.08
N THR A 5 15.57 17.56 -17.80
CA THR A 5 16.09 16.35 -18.43
C THR A 5 15.68 16.33 -19.90
N THR A 6 16.65 16.21 -20.80
CA THR A 6 16.42 16.08 -22.24
C THR A 6 16.66 14.63 -22.68
N ALA A 7 16.05 14.22 -23.80
CA ALA A 7 16.29 12.90 -24.38
C ALA A 7 17.79 12.63 -24.60
N LYS A 8 18.51 13.64 -25.10
CA LYS A 8 19.98 13.59 -25.27
C LYS A 8 20.72 13.34 -23.95
N SER A 9 20.32 14.01 -22.87
CA SER A 9 20.95 13.79 -21.56
C SER A 9 20.70 12.39 -20.99
N LEU A 10 19.57 11.77 -21.34
CA LEU A 10 19.28 10.38 -20.98
C LEU A 10 20.13 9.41 -21.82
N GLU A 11 20.23 9.63 -23.13
CA GLU A 11 21.09 8.85 -24.01
C GLU A 11 22.57 8.92 -23.58
N GLU A 12 23.05 10.11 -23.21
CA GLU A 12 24.39 10.30 -22.66
C GLU A 12 24.60 9.50 -21.37
N ALA A 13 23.62 9.50 -20.46
CA ALA A 13 23.69 8.72 -19.24
C ALA A 13 23.71 7.20 -19.51
N VAL A 14 22.91 6.72 -20.47
CA VAL A 14 22.93 5.30 -20.91
C VAL A 14 24.28 4.95 -21.54
N ASN A 15 24.85 5.84 -22.35
CA ASN A 15 26.16 5.62 -22.95
C ASN A 15 27.28 5.60 -21.91
N ASN A 16 27.19 6.41 -20.85
CA ASN A 16 28.13 6.34 -19.73
C ASN A 16 28.09 4.98 -19.03
N ILE A 17 26.88 4.40 -18.86
CA ILE A 17 26.72 3.04 -18.31
C ILE A 17 27.35 2.01 -19.25
N ARG A 18 27.09 2.09 -20.57
CA ARG A 18 27.74 1.21 -21.56
C ARG A 18 29.26 1.29 -21.48
N GLY A 19 29.81 2.50 -21.41
CA GLY A 19 31.25 2.73 -21.27
C GLY A 19 31.81 2.13 -19.97
N ALA A 20 31.12 2.32 -18.84
CA ALA A 20 31.52 1.74 -17.56
C ALA A 20 31.54 0.20 -17.59
N VAL A 21 30.54 -0.42 -18.23
CA VAL A 21 30.50 -1.87 -18.43
C VAL A 21 31.65 -2.35 -19.30
N MET A 22 31.98 -1.64 -20.39
CA MET A 22 33.13 -1.96 -21.24
C MET A 22 34.47 -1.85 -20.51
N ILE A 23 34.61 -0.88 -19.60
CA ILE A 23 35.83 -0.73 -18.78
C ILE A 23 35.96 -1.89 -17.79
N ALA A 24 34.87 -2.27 -17.14
CA ALA A 24 34.86 -3.37 -16.18
C ALA A 24 35.04 -4.75 -16.84
N TYR A 25 34.49 -4.92 -18.05
CA TYR A 25 34.52 -6.16 -18.82
C TYR A 25 35.01 -5.90 -20.26
N PRO A 26 36.33 -5.76 -20.47
CA PRO A 26 36.90 -5.40 -21.79
C PRO A 26 36.66 -6.47 -22.87
N MET A 27 36.53 -7.73 -22.46
CA MET A 27 36.22 -8.86 -23.35
C MET A 27 34.71 -9.02 -23.60
N GLY A 28 33.90 -8.12 -23.06
CA GLY A 28 32.44 -8.22 -23.06
C GLY A 28 31.90 -9.10 -21.92
N LEU A 29 30.60 -8.95 -21.67
CA LEU A 29 29.84 -9.81 -20.78
C LEU A 29 29.37 -11.06 -21.54
N PRO A 30 29.14 -12.21 -20.89
CA PRO A 30 28.51 -13.37 -21.51
C PRO A 30 27.13 -13.06 -22.13
N ASP A 31 26.72 -13.81 -23.16
CA ASP A 31 25.45 -13.56 -23.87
C ASP A 31 24.19 -13.75 -22.99
N TYR A 32 24.30 -14.57 -21.94
CA TYR A 32 23.22 -14.80 -20.98
C TYR A 32 23.15 -13.73 -19.87
N ASP A 33 24.09 -12.78 -19.84
CA ASP A 33 24.11 -11.74 -18.81
C ASP A 33 23.02 -10.70 -19.06
N LEU A 34 22.19 -10.44 -18.05
CA LEU A 34 21.08 -9.50 -18.10
C LEU A 34 21.52 -8.08 -18.46
N VAL A 35 22.67 -7.62 -17.95
CA VAL A 35 23.17 -6.27 -18.23
C VAL A 35 23.47 -6.13 -19.72
N ARG A 36 24.02 -7.16 -20.35
CA ARG A 36 24.27 -7.17 -21.79
C ARG A 36 22.98 -7.23 -22.59
N GLN A 37 22.05 -8.10 -22.18
CA GLN A 37 20.74 -8.23 -22.83
C GLN A 37 19.95 -6.91 -22.82
N ILE A 38 19.94 -6.20 -21.69
CA ILE A 38 19.28 -4.90 -21.54
C ILE A 38 19.99 -3.82 -22.39
N LEU A 39 21.32 -3.74 -22.34
CA LEU A 39 22.07 -2.68 -23.04
C LEU A 39 22.07 -2.82 -24.56
N GLU A 40 21.99 -4.06 -25.06
CA GLU A 40 21.91 -4.42 -26.47
C GLU A 40 20.46 -4.57 -26.98
N GLU A 41 19.46 -4.30 -26.12
CA GLU A 41 18.02 -4.45 -26.45
C GLU A 41 17.66 -5.87 -26.95
N ARG A 42 18.39 -6.89 -26.48
CA ARG A 42 18.17 -8.31 -26.79
C ARG A 42 17.32 -9.03 -25.74
N GLU A 43 16.61 -8.26 -24.92
CA GLU A 43 15.82 -8.81 -23.84
C GLU A 43 14.60 -9.55 -24.42
N GLU A 44 14.61 -10.88 -24.34
CA GLU A 44 13.45 -11.71 -24.64
C GLU A 44 12.45 -11.59 -23.48
N LEU A 45 11.57 -10.62 -23.57
CA LEU A 45 10.49 -10.42 -22.61
C LEU A 45 9.43 -11.49 -22.85
N GLU A 46 9.37 -12.50 -21.99
CA GLU A 46 8.33 -13.53 -22.03
C GLU A 46 7.20 -13.26 -21.01
N GLY A 47 5.98 -13.70 -21.35
CA GLY A 47 4.84 -13.72 -20.42
C GLY A 47 4.37 -12.33 -19.94
N ALA A 48 4.27 -12.16 -18.61
CA ALA A 48 3.74 -10.94 -17.99
C ALA A 48 4.65 -9.71 -18.21
N ALA A 49 5.95 -9.91 -18.45
CA ALA A 49 6.90 -8.83 -18.70
C ALA A 49 6.65 -8.17 -20.07
N ALA A 50 6.31 -8.94 -21.10
CA ALA A 50 5.95 -8.42 -22.42
C ALA A 50 4.71 -7.54 -22.40
N MET A 51 3.72 -7.85 -21.55
CA MET A 51 2.50 -7.03 -21.42
C MET A 51 2.74 -5.67 -20.76
N GLN A 52 3.84 -5.52 -20.01
CA GLN A 52 4.21 -4.27 -19.33
C GLN A 52 4.97 -3.31 -20.25
N VAL A 53 5.53 -3.80 -21.36
CA VAL A 53 6.15 -2.95 -22.37
C VAL A 53 5.07 -2.26 -23.18
N LEU A 54 5.01 -0.94 -23.00
CA LEU A 54 4.09 -0.07 -23.72
C LEU A 54 4.90 0.76 -24.69
N ASP A 55 4.59 0.62 -25.98
CA ASP A 55 5.15 1.51 -26.99
C ASP A 55 4.77 2.97 -26.68
N GLY A 56 5.72 3.88 -26.90
CA GLY A 56 5.55 5.29 -26.61
C GLY A 56 4.33 5.88 -27.33
N GLY A 57 3.95 5.38 -28.51
CA GLY A 57 2.75 5.82 -29.24
C GLY A 57 1.44 5.26 -28.69
N ALA A 58 1.48 4.04 -28.16
CA ALA A 58 0.32 3.33 -27.61
C ALA A 58 0.11 3.56 -26.10
N ALA A 59 1.02 4.27 -25.44
CA ALA A 59 0.95 4.59 -24.02
C ALA A 59 0.26 5.93 -23.75
N SER A 60 -0.57 5.95 -22.71
CA SER A 60 -1.16 7.15 -22.12
C SER A 60 -0.70 7.27 -20.67
N LEU A 61 -0.28 8.48 -20.27
CA LEU A 61 0.12 8.77 -18.90
C LEU A 61 -1.05 9.44 -18.19
N TRP A 62 -1.37 8.99 -16.98
CA TRP A 62 -2.51 9.49 -16.21
C TRP A 62 -2.06 10.09 -14.89
N CYS A 63 -2.60 11.26 -14.58
CA CYS A 63 -2.37 11.92 -13.31
C CYS A 63 -3.61 12.71 -12.87
N PHE A 64 -3.89 12.75 -11.55
CA PHE A 64 -5.06 13.46 -11.00
C PHE A 64 -6.40 13.06 -11.64
N ASN A 65 -6.57 11.79 -12.01
CA ASN A 65 -7.71 11.26 -12.78
C ASN A 65 -7.90 11.91 -14.17
N LYS A 66 -6.87 12.55 -14.72
CA LYS A 66 -6.86 13.12 -16.07
C LYS A 66 -5.74 12.48 -16.90
N GLU A 67 -6.02 12.28 -18.17
CA GLU A 67 -5.01 11.87 -19.14
C GLU A 67 -4.09 13.06 -19.43
N LEU A 68 -2.78 12.85 -19.31
CA LEU A 68 -1.74 13.81 -19.66
C LEU A 68 -1.51 13.78 -21.17
N GLN A 69 -1.98 14.82 -21.83
CA GLN A 69 -1.71 15.03 -23.25
C GLN A 69 -0.25 15.46 -23.46
N LYS A 70 0.47 14.78 -24.36
CA LYS A 70 1.88 15.05 -24.67
C LYS A 70 2.16 16.47 -25.15
N GLU A 71 1.16 17.12 -25.74
CA GLU A 71 1.26 18.47 -26.30
C GLU A 71 1.16 19.57 -25.22
N LYS A 72 0.63 19.23 -24.03
CA LYS A 72 0.42 20.21 -22.96
C LYS A 72 1.57 20.21 -21.97
N LEU A 73 1.84 21.39 -21.41
CA LEU A 73 2.86 21.54 -20.39
C LEU A 73 2.39 20.94 -19.07
N LEU A 74 3.31 20.34 -18.32
CA LEU A 74 3.02 19.80 -16.99
C LEU A 74 2.54 20.89 -16.01
N SER A 75 2.95 22.14 -16.23
CA SER A 75 2.50 23.31 -15.48
C SER A 75 1.00 23.54 -15.55
N ASP A 76 0.34 23.09 -16.62
CA ASP A 76 -1.12 23.23 -16.77
C ASP A 76 -1.87 22.27 -15.84
N TYR A 77 -1.21 21.20 -15.40
CA TYR A 77 -1.77 20.19 -14.50
C TYR A 77 -1.34 20.40 -13.04
N VAL A 78 -0.07 20.71 -12.80
CA VAL A 78 0.54 20.81 -11.47
C VAL A 78 0.59 22.26 -10.95
N GLY A 79 0.46 23.23 -11.85
CA GLY A 79 0.64 24.65 -11.55
C GLY A 79 2.11 25.07 -11.52
N LYS A 80 2.39 26.21 -10.87
CA LYS A 80 3.73 26.83 -10.76
C LYS A 80 4.52 26.40 -9.51
N ASN A 81 4.02 25.40 -8.76
CA ASN A 81 4.66 24.98 -7.52
C ASN A 81 5.78 23.97 -7.79
N ASP A 82 6.99 24.31 -7.34
CA ASP A 82 8.23 23.58 -7.62
C ASP A 82 8.58 22.51 -6.56
N LYS A 83 7.69 22.31 -5.56
CA LYS A 83 7.80 21.31 -4.49
C LYS A 83 6.69 20.25 -4.53
N THR A 84 6.16 19.93 -5.72
CA THR A 84 5.07 18.97 -5.84
C THR A 84 5.59 17.58 -6.22
N LYS A 85 5.25 16.57 -5.42
CA LYS A 85 5.43 15.16 -5.79
C LYS A 85 4.19 14.69 -6.56
N VAL A 86 4.39 14.15 -7.74
CA VAL A 86 3.31 13.69 -8.62
C VAL A 86 3.43 12.19 -8.80
N VAL A 87 2.33 11.48 -8.57
CA VAL A 87 2.22 10.05 -8.88
C VAL A 87 1.47 9.93 -10.21
N ALA A 88 2.11 9.32 -11.20
CA ALA A 88 1.53 9.11 -12.52
C ALA A 88 1.49 7.61 -12.82
N LYS A 89 0.42 7.18 -13.49
CA LYS A 89 0.20 5.79 -13.90
C LYS A 89 0.27 5.68 -15.41
N LEU A 90 0.95 4.65 -15.91
CA LEU A 90 1.07 4.36 -17.33
C LEU A 90 0.02 3.31 -17.73
N GLN A 91 -0.72 3.56 -18.81
CA GLN A 91 -1.80 2.68 -19.27
C GLN A 91 -1.89 2.66 -20.79
N LYS A 92 -2.39 1.56 -21.37
CA LYS A 92 -2.70 1.45 -22.81
C LYS A 92 -3.70 2.54 -23.22
N LYS A 93 -3.40 3.22 -24.32
CA LYS A 93 -4.29 4.23 -24.90
C LYS A 93 -5.64 3.62 -25.22
N GLY A 94 -6.71 4.19 -24.66
CA GLY A 94 -8.09 3.68 -24.80
C GLY A 94 -8.56 2.73 -23.71
N ALA A 95 -7.70 2.30 -22.78
CA ALA A 95 -8.11 1.44 -21.65
C ALA A 95 -8.79 2.20 -20.50
N GLY A 96 -9.15 3.48 -20.70
CA GLY A 96 -9.85 4.31 -19.72
C GLY A 96 -8.97 4.78 -18.56
N ALA A 97 -9.61 5.43 -17.58
CA ALA A 97 -8.92 5.93 -16.40
C ALA A 97 -8.39 4.78 -15.53
N PRO A 98 -7.14 4.84 -15.04
CA PRO A 98 -6.59 3.81 -14.19
C PRO A 98 -7.40 3.67 -12.90
N GLN A 99 -7.56 2.43 -12.45
CA GLN A 99 -8.24 2.13 -11.20
C GLN A 99 -7.51 2.84 -10.05
N ARG A 100 -8.29 3.53 -9.20
CA ARG A 100 -7.76 4.13 -7.97
C ARG A 100 -7.23 2.99 -7.12
N GLU A 101 -6.00 3.15 -6.63
CA GLU A 101 -5.56 2.31 -5.53
C GLU A 101 -6.49 2.58 -4.34
N PRO A 102 -6.90 1.54 -3.60
CA PRO A 102 -7.66 1.72 -2.38
C PRO A 102 -6.86 2.65 -1.45
N ILE A 103 -7.54 3.68 -0.95
CA ILE A 103 -6.95 4.69 -0.05
C ILE A 103 -6.47 4.04 1.26
N VAL A 104 -7.03 2.87 1.56
CA VAL A 104 -6.79 2.10 2.75
C VAL A 104 -5.96 0.89 2.33
N SER A 105 -4.81 0.70 2.96
CA SER A 105 -4.02 -0.52 2.78
C SER A 105 -4.85 -1.75 3.18
N GLU A 106 -4.53 -2.93 2.63
CA GLU A 106 -5.28 -4.15 2.96
C GLU A 106 -5.28 -4.45 4.47
N ASP A 107 -4.19 -4.09 5.16
CA ASP A 107 -4.04 -4.29 6.60
C ASP A 107 -4.92 -3.34 7.42
N GLU A 108 -5.01 -2.07 7.01
CA GLU A 108 -5.90 -1.09 7.64
C GLU A 108 -7.38 -1.44 7.39
N GLN A 109 -7.72 -2.00 6.22
CA GLN A 109 -9.08 -2.42 5.91
C GLN A 109 -9.50 -3.60 6.80
N LYS A 110 -8.61 -4.57 7.04
CA LYS A 110 -8.84 -5.67 7.98
C LYS A 110 -8.99 -5.18 9.41
N ALA A 111 -8.14 -4.25 9.86
CA ALA A 111 -8.23 -3.65 11.20
C ALA A 111 -9.56 -2.91 11.39
N MET A 112 -10.03 -2.19 10.37
CA MET A 112 -11.31 -1.49 10.38
C MET A 112 -12.48 -2.47 10.49
N ILE A 113 -12.50 -3.53 9.70
CA ILE A 113 -13.54 -4.58 9.75
C ILE A 113 -13.55 -5.26 11.12
N ALA A 114 -12.38 -5.60 11.65
CA ALA A 114 -12.25 -6.23 12.97
C ALA A 114 -12.80 -5.32 14.09
N PHE A 115 -12.54 -4.01 14.01
CA PHE A 115 -13.05 -3.04 14.96
C PHE A 115 -14.59 -2.95 14.92
N TYR A 116 -15.17 -2.85 13.72
CA TYR A 116 -16.64 -2.80 13.57
C TYR A 116 -17.32 -4.08 14.06
N HIS A 117 -16.73 -5.24 13.76
CA HIS A 117 -17.24 -6.52 14.22
C HIS A 117 -17.19 -6.65 15.75
N LYS A 118 -16.08 -6.24 16.38
CA LYS A 118 -15.94 -6.22 17.84
C LYS A 118 -16.97 -5.29 18.49
N LYS A 119 -17.16 -4.09 17.94
CA LYS A 119 -18.19 -3.14 18.41
C LYS A 119 -19.59 -3.70 18.28
N GLN A 120 -19.90 -4.39 17.20
CA GLN A 120 -21.20 -5.01 16.99
C GLN A 120 -21.46 -6.13 18.01
N GLN A 121 -20.46 -6.98 18.25
CA GLN A 121 -20.52 -8.01 19.28
C GLN A 121 -20.66 -7.43 20.70
N GLU A 122 -19.93 -6.36 21.02
CA GLU A 122 -20.06 -5.67 22.31
C GLU A 122 -21.46 -5.07 22.48
N ALA A 123 -22.02 -4.47 21.43
CA ALA A 123 -23.37 -3.91 21.46
C ALA A 123 -24.45 -5.00 21.58
N GLU A 124 -24.31 -6.12 20.87
CA GLU A 124 -25.20 -7.27 20.97
C GLU A 124 -25.11 -7.91 22.35
N LYS A 125 -23.90 -8.06 22.90
CA LYS A 125 -23.69 -8.56 24.26
C LYS A 125 -24.33 -7.64 25.29
N LEU A 126 -24.17 -6.33 25.17
CA LEU A 126 -24.80 -5.35 26.05
C LEU A 126 -26.33 -5.40 25.95
N ALA A 127 -26.88 -5.66 24.76
CA ALA A 127 -28.32 -5.81 24.56
C ALA A 127 -28.88 -7.13 25.12
N LEU A 128 -28.05 -8.17 25.23
CA LEU A 128 -28.41 -9.47 25.79
C LEU A 128 -28.15 -9.59 27.30
N GLU A 129 -27.37 -8.67 27.87
CA GLU A 129 -27.13 -8.59 29.32
C GLU A 129 -28.43 -8.13 30.02
N ASP A 130 -29.04 -9.04 30.77
CA ASP A 130 -30.26 -8.83 31.56
C ASP A 130 -30.03 -7.74 32.61
N GLU A 131 -30.97 -6.79 32.79
CA GLU A 131 -30.80 -5.61 33.65
C GLU A 131 -30.50 -5.98 35.12
N ASP A 132 -30.89 -7.19 35.53
CA ASP A 132 -30.66 -7.74 36.87
C ASP A 132 -29.29 -8.43 37.05
N ALA A 133 -28.44 -8.50 36.02
CA ALA A 133 -27.11 -9.11 36.13
C ALA A 133 -26.19 -8.39 37.15
N TYR A 134 -26.41 -7.10 37.37
CA TYR A 134 -25.71 -6.33 38.43
C TYR A 134 -26.06 -6.80 39.85
N LEU A 135 -27.24 -7.38 40.06
CA LEU A 135 -27.72 -7.87 41.36
C LEU A 135 -26.90 -9.06 41.89
N HIS A 136 -26.27 -9.81 40.98
CA HIS A 136 -25.39 -10.93 41.29
C HIS A 136 -23.89 -10.56 41.24
N SER A 137 -23.57 -9.28 41.03
CA SER A 137 -22.18 -8.82 40.98
C SER A 137 -21.49 -8.89 42.34
N GLN A 138 -20.18 -9.16 42.36
CA GLN A 138 -19.39 -9.13 43.60
C GLN A 138 -19.41 -7.75 44.28
N TRP A 139 -19.63 -6.67 43.53
CA TRP A 139 -19.78 -5.32 44.06
C TRP A 139 -21.08 -5.15 44.86
N ALA A 140 -22.16 -5.83 44.46
CA ALA A 140 -23.44 -5.78 45.16
C ALA A 140 -23.47 -6.65 46.43
N ASN A 141 -22.41 -7.41 46.74
CA ASN A 141 -22.35 -8.28 47.91
C ASN A 141 -22.04 -7.47 49.19
N PRO A 142 -23.02 -7.25 50.10
CA PRO A 142 -22.81 -6.46 51.31
C PRO A 142 -21.86 -7.12 52.32
N LYS A 143 -21.51 -8.40 52.11
CA LYS A 143 -20.58 -9.16 52.96
C LYS A 143 -19.17 -9.27 52.37
N ALA A 144 -18.93 -8.74 51.17
CA ALA A 144 -17.65 -8.84 50.46
C ALA A 144 -16.47 -8.33 51.31
N LEU A 145 -16.61 -7.11 51.87
CA LEU A 145 -15.56 -6.50 52.69
C LEU A 145 -15.30 -7.31 53.97
N LYS A 146 -16.35 -7.83 54.60
CA LYS A 146 -16.22 -8.70 55.78
C LYS A 146 -15.46 -9.98 55.43
N SER A 147 -15.82 -10.64 54.33
CA SER A 147 -15.15 -11.88 53.90
C SER A 147 -13.68 -11.66 53.55
N ALA A 148 -13.33 -10.51 52.96
CA ALA A 148 -11.94 -10.15 52.66
C ALA A 148 -11.10 -9.93 53.94
N PHE A 149 -11.69 -9.35 54.99
CA PHE A 149 -11.01 -9.14 56.28
C PHE A 149 -10.91 -10.41 57.13
N THR A 150 -11.93 -11.27 57.10
CA THR A 150 -11.99 -12.46 57.96
C THR A 150 -11.44 -13.73 57.30
N GLY A 151 -11.20 -13.70 55.98
CA GLY A 151 -10.74 -14.87 55.20
C GLY A 151 -11.73 -16.03 55.14
N ILE A 152 -12.94 -15.84 55.67
CA ILE A 152 -14.02 -16.84 55.75
C ILE A 152 -15.06 -16.47 54.70
N GLY A 153 -15.28 -17.39 53.73
CA GLY A 153 -16.29 -17.25 52.68
C GLY A 153 -17.72 -17.55 53.16
N GLU A 154 -18.63 -17.81 52.22
CA GLU A 154 -20.02 -18.14 52.54
C GLU A 154 -20.12 -19.47 53.29
N VAL A 155 -20.47 -19.39 54.58
CA VAL A 155 -20.73 -20.57 55.42
C VAL A 155 -22.19 -21.00 55.22
N SER A 156 -22.40 -22.11 54.51
CA SER A 156 -23.70 -22.78 54.44
C SER A 156 -23.69 -24.03 55.32
N TRP A 157 -24.67 -24.14 56.22
CA TRP A 157 -24.84 -25.32 57.04
C TRP A 157 -25.82 -26.26 56.32
N LYS A 158 -25.38 -27.48 55.98
CA LYS A 158 -26.28 -28.55 55.54
C LYS A 158 -26.47 -29.53 56.68
N ALA A 159 -27.72 -29.73 57.11
CA ALA A 159 -28.06 -30.79 58.06
C ALA A 159 -27.84 -32.16 57.41
N ARG A 160 -27.36 -33.12 58.21
CA ARG A 160 -27.01 -34.47 57.77
C ARG A 160 -28.24 -35.36 57.65
#